data_AF-A0A4Q1D248-F1
#
_entry.id   AF-A0A4Q1D248-F1
#
_cell.length_a   1.000
_cell.length_b   1.000
_cell.length_c   1.000
_cell.angle_alpha   90.00
_cell.angle_beta   90.00
_cell.angle_gamma   90.00
#
_symmetry.space_group_name_H-M   'P 1'
#
loop_
_entity.id
_entity.type
_entity.pdbx_description
1 polymer ?
#
loop_
_entity_poly.entity_id
_entity_poly.type
_entity_poly.pdbx_seq_one_letter_code
_entity_poly.pdbx_strand_id
1 'polypeptide(L)'
;MAEVIKLVSENTFDYACQAFIKPYEKDGNIYYAAFCPEAVIYNDKLNFTSRYIVTMPHPEQGTIQFYLRILEDTWILDNPTRDNRNEVEEYNQALFSHDYNFEIAPEIIAWCDAAISSHTM
;
A
#
# COMPACT_ATOMS: atom_id res chain seq x y z
N MET A 1 18.14 12.65 -6.50
CA MET A 1 16.95 12.69 -5.63
C MET A 1 15.81 13.24 -6.46
N ALA A 2 14.74 12.48 -6.68
CA ALA A 2 13.59 12.98 -7.41
C ALA A 2 12.77 13.87 -6.47
N GLU A 3 12.75 15.19 -6.73
CA GLU A 3 11.84 16.12 -6.07
C GLU A 3 10.43 15.83 -6.57
N VAL A 4 9.71 14.94 -5.89
CA VAL A 4 8.28 14.76 -6.14
C VAL A 4 7.53 15.66 -5.17
N ILE A 5 7.58 16.97 -5.43
CA ILE A 5 6.80 17.97 -4.68
C ILE A 5 5.66 18.40 -5.59
N LYS A 6 4.43 17.98 -5.24
CA LYS A 6 3.22 18.52 -5.88
C LYS A 6 2.67 19.62 -4.99
N LEU A 7 2.82 20.86 -5.45
CA LEU A 7 2.21 22.04 -4.85
C LEU A 7 0.68 21.90 -4.90
N VAL A 8 0.06 21.80 -3.73
CA VAL A 8 -1.36 22.06 -3.56
C VAL A 8 -1.43 23.24 -2.58
N SER A 9 -2.06 24.34 -3.01
CA SER A 9 -2.41 25.49 -2.14
C SER A 9 -1.25 26.11 -1.32
N GLU A 10 -0.15 26.50 -1.97
CA GLU A 10 1.03 27.17 -1.35
C GLU A 10 1.79 26.35 -0.29
N ASN A 11 1.29 25.16 0.06
CA ASN A 11 1.89 24.26 1.02
C ASN A 11 2.66 23.14 0.31
N THR A 12 3.82 22.79 0.84
CA THR A 12 4.62 21.65 0.39
C THR A 12 4.33 20.45 1.29
N PHE A 13 3.76 19.40 0.72
CA PHE A 13 3.56 18.13 1.43
C PHE A 13 4.56 17.10 0.90
N ASP A 14 5.38 16.56 1.79
CA ASP A 14 6.21 15.40 1.50
C ASP A 14 5.40 14.13 1.78
N TYR A 15 4.78 13.57 0.75
CA TYR A 15 4.07 12.29 0.82
C TYR A 15 5.02 11.09 0.70
N ALA A 16 6.28 11.32 0.31
CA ALA A 16 7.30 10.28 0.21
C ALA A 16 7.94 9.98 1.57
N CYS A 17 7.71 10.80 2.59
CA CYS A 17 8.35 10.67 3.92
C CYS A 17 8.09 9.31 4.61
N GLN A 18 7.01 8.62 4.26
CA GLN A 18 6.66 7.30 4.78
C GLN A 18 6.78 6.19 3.72
N ALA A 19 7.29 6.51 2.53
CA ALA A 19 7.59 5.51 1.53
C ALA A 19 8.91 4.81 1.88
N PHE A 20 8.95 3.50 1.72
CA PHE A 20 10.15 2.71 2.05
C PHE A 20 10.29 1.50 1.13
N ILE A 21 11.48 0.88 1.17
CA ILE A 21 11.80 -0.32 0.39
C ILE A 21 12.27 -1.40 1.35
N LYS A 22 11.81 -2.64 1.14
CA LYS A 22 12.31 -3.82 1.86
C LYS A 22 12.68 -4.96 0.90
N PRO A 23 13.74 -5.73 1.21
CA PRO A 23 14.07 -6.93 0.47
C PRO A 23 13.19 -8.12 0.91
N TYR A 24 12.71 -8.88 -0.06
CA TYR A 24 12.04 -10.16 0.08
C TYR A 24 12.94 -11.24 -0.51
N GLU A 25 13.35 -12.20 0.31
CA GLU A 25 14.21 -13.30 -0.14
C GLU A 25 13.38 -14.57 -0.40
N LYS A 26 13.52 -15.15 -1.59
CA LYS A 26 12.87 -16.42 -1.97
C LYS A 26 13.77 -17.23 -2.90
N ASP A 27 14.00 -18.49 -2.57
CA ASP A 27 14.81 -19.43 -3.35
C ASP A 27 16.22 -18.91 -3.69
N GLY A 28 16.84 -18.20 -2.75
CA GLY A 28 18.17 -17.59 -2.93
C GLY A 28 18.20 -16.33 -3.79
N ASN A 29 17.04 -15.84 -4.25
CA ASN A 29 16.90 -14.58 -4.98
C ASN A 29 16.37 -13.47 -4.06
N ILE A 30 16.81 -12.23 -4.32
CA ILE A 30 16.37 -11.04 -3.59
C ILE A 30 15.47 -10.20 -4.49
N TYR A 31 14.24 -9.97 -4.05
CA TYR A 31 13.24 -9.13 -4.70
C TYR A 31 13.02 -7.87 -3.86
N TYR A 32 13.06 -6.68 -4.46
CA TYR A 32 12.81 -5.44 -3.74
C TYR A 32 11.35 -5.01 -3.90
N ALA A 33 10.63 -4.84 -2.79
CA ALA A 33 9.30 -4.23 -2.80
C ALA A 33 9.37 -2.78 -2.33
N ALA A 34 8.70 -1.90 -3.06
CA ALA A 34 8.45 -0.53 -2.66
C ALA A 34 7.07 -0.45 -1.99
N PHE A 35 7.02 0.24 -0.85
CA PHE A 35 5.84 0.48 -0.05
C PHE A 35 5.58 1.97 -0.08
N CYS A 36 4.45 2.38 -0.65
CA CYS A 36 4.04 3.77 -0.65
C CYS A 36 2.72 3.88 0.10
N PRO A 37 2.62 4.68 1.17
CA PRO A 37 1.36 4.87 1.86
C PRO A 37 0.42 5.67 0.95
N GLU A 38 -0.85 5.33 1.00
CA GLU A 38 -1.87 6.16 0.39
C GLU A 38 -2.12 7.39 1.28
N ALA A 39 -2.04 8.56 0.66
CA ALA A 39 -2.29 9.82 1.32
C ALA A 39 -3.20 10.71 0.47
N VAL A 40 -4.11 11.41 1.14
CA VAL A 40 -5.04 12.35 0.53
C VAL A 40 -4.85 13.72 1.16
N ILE A 41 -4.82 14.75 0.34
CA ILE A 41 -4.81 16.14 0.81
C ILE A 41 -6.27 16.60 0.91
N TYR A 42 -6.71 16.91 2.13
CA TYR A 42 -8.04 17.44 2.40
C TYR A 42 -7.92 18.64 3.35
N ASN A 43 -8.51 19.78 2.99
CA ASN A 43 -8.42 21.04 3.74
C ASN A 43 -6.97 21.43 4.10
N ASP A 44 -6.06 21.40 3.12
CA ASP A 44 -4.64 21.73 3.29
C ASP A 44 -3.93 20.92 4.39
N LYS A 45 -4.39 19.69 4.60
CA LYS A 45 -3.75 18.72 5.51
C LYS A 45 -3.54 17.40 4.80
N LEU A 46 -2.35 16.83 4.99
CA LEU A 46 -2.01 15.47 4.56
C LEU A 46 -2.65 14.46 5.52
N ASN A 47 -3.47 13.55 5.00
CA ASN A 47 -4.08 12.47 5.76
C ASN A 47 -3.70 11.13 5.13
N PHE A 48 -3.17 10.21 5.94
CA PHE A 48 -2.87 8.84 5.52
C PHE A 48 -4.11 7.95 5.75
N THR A 49 -4.46 7.14 4.76
CA THR A 49 -5.73 6.38 4.73
C THR A 49 -5.61 4.96 5.27
N SER A 50 -4.51 4.68 5.99
CA SER A 50 -4.17 3.34 6.49
C SER A 50 -4.13 2.26 5.41
N ARG A 51 -3.74 2.66 4.19
CA ARG A 51 -3.46 1.78 3.06
C ARG A 51 -2.05 1.97 2.55
N TYR A 52 -1.47 0.90 2.02
CA TYR A 52 -0.22 0.93 1.29
C TYR A 52 -0.43 0.36 -0.11
N ILE A 53 0.12 1.04 -1.10
CA ILE A 53 0.38 0.42 -2.40
C ILE A 53 1.76 -0.22 -2.35
N VAL A 54 1.80 -1.52 -2.64
CA VAL A 54 3.02 -2.32 -2.68
C VAL A 54 3.32 -2.63 -4.14
N THR A 55 4.56 -2.36 -4.57
CA THR A 55 5.04 -2.67 -5.92
C THR A 55 6.28 -3.54 -5.82
N MET A 56 6.28 -4.71 -6.45
CA MET A 56 7.43 -5.62 -6.41
C MET A 56 7.57 -6.47 -7.69
N PRO A 57 8.79 -6.92 -8.03
CA PRO A 57 8.98 -7.92 -9.07
C PRO A 57 8.54 -9.30 -8.56
N HIS A 58 7.52 -9.87 -9.19
CA HIS A 58 7.07 -11.25 -9.01
C HIS A 58 7.87 -12.19 -9.95
N PRO A 59 8.38 -13.33 -9.44
CA PRO A 59 9.21 -14.25 -10.22
C PRO A 59 8.54 -14.75 -11.51
N GLU A 60 7.21 -14.92 -11.49
CA GLU A 60 6.45 -15.54 -12.60
C GLU A 60 5.56 -14.55 -13.37
N GLN A 61 5.25 -13.39 -12.78
CA GLN A 61 4.21 -12.48 -13.28
C GLN A 61 4.77 -11.12 -13.71
N GLY A 62 6.08 -10.90 -13.57
CA GLY A 62 6.70 -9.60 -13.80
C GLY A 62 6.40 -8.66 -12.63
N THR A 63 6.30 -7.35 -12.89
CA THR A 63 6.02 -6.40 -11.80
C THR A 63 4.55 -6.47 -11.41
N ILE A 64 4.28 -6.77 -10.14
CA ILE A 64 2.94 -6.74 -9.56
C ILE A 64 2.77 -5.48 -8.70
N GLN A 65 1.53 -4.99 -8.66
CA GLN A 65 1.13 -3.87 -7.82
C GLN A 65 -0.18 -4.23 -7.13
N PHE A 66 -0.21 -4.10 -5.81
CA PHE A 66 -1.38 -4.41 -5.00
C PHE A 66 -1.49 -3.50 -3.78
N TYR A 67 -2.70 -3.39 -3.25
CA TYR A 67 -2.98 -2.60 -2.07
C TYR A 67 -3.11 -3.48 -0.84
N LEU A 68 -2.56 -3.01 0.27
CA LEU A 68 -2.79 -3.55 1.60
C LEU A 68 -3.58 -2.53 2.41
N ARG A 69 -4.49 -3.01 3.25
CA ARG A 69 -5.22 -2.21 4.24
C ARG A 69 -5.05 -2.80 5.63
N ILE A 70 -5.07 -1.95 6.65
CA ILE A 70 -5.10 -2.41 8.04
C ILE A 70 -6.53 -2.80 8.44
N LEU A 71 -6.70 -3.97 9.03
CA LEU A 71 -7.93 -4.43 9.66
C LEU A 71 -7.56 -5.13 10.97
N GLU A 72 -8.14 -4.69 12.09
CA GLU A 72 -7.87 -5.28 13.42
C GLU A 72 -6.35 -5.46 13.69
N ASP A 73 -5.58 -4.39 13.47
CA ASP A 73 -4.12 -4.34 13.64
C ASP A 73 -3.29 -5.28 12.73
N THR A 74 -3.91 -5.86 11.70
CA THR A 74 -3.24 -6.73 10.72
C THR A 74 -3.33 -6.13 9.31
N TRP A 75 -2.23 -6.14 8.57
CA TRP A 75 -2.26 -5.77 7.15
C TRP A 75 -2.78 -6.92 6.30
N ILE A 76 -3.88 -6.68 5.59
CA ILE A 76 -4.52 -7.65 4.70
C ILE A 76 -4.56 -7.13 3.27
N LEU A 77 -4.69 -8.04 2.30
CA LEU A 77 -4.92 -7.66 0.91
C LEU A 77 -6.21 -6.84 0.79
N ASP A 78 -6.10 -5.64 0.23
CA ASP A 78 -7.24 -4.76 -0.07
C ASP A 78 -7.93 -5.28 -1.33
N ASN A 79 -8.65 -6.39 -1.15
CA ASN A 79 -9.62 -6.88 -2.10
C ASN A 79 -10.96 -6.16 -1.84
N PRO A 80 -11.73 -5.84 -2.88
CA PRO A 80 -13.14 -5.50 -2.71
C PRO A 80 -13.86 -6.74 -2.16
N THR A 81 -13.82 -6.94 -0.84
CA THR A 81 -14.75 -7.84 -0.19
C THR A 81 -16.14 -7.28 -0.46
N ARG A 82 -16.95 -8.02 -1.21
CA ARG A 82 -18.42 -7.84 -1.28
C ARG A 82 -19.06 -8.14 0.10
N ASP A 83 -18.49 -7.64 1.18
CA ASP A 83 -19.05 -7.80 2.52
C ASP A 83 -19.87 -6.53 2.80
N ASN A 84 -21.19 -6.67 2.66
CA ASN A 84 -22.24 -5.65 2.79
C ASN A 84 -22.35 -5.09 4.22
N ARG A 85 -21.26 -4.62 4.81
CA ARG A 85 -21.24 -4.08 6.17
C ARG A 85 -20.65 -2.68 6.15
N ASN A 86 -21.54 -1.72 5.91
CA ASN A 86 -21.44 -0.26 6.10
C ASN A 86 -21.24 0.58 4.82
N GLU A 87 -22.35 1.13 4.31
CA GLU A 87 -22.45 2.03 3.13
C GLU A 87 -21.59 3.30 3.23
N VAL A 88 -21.08 3.67 4.41
CA VAL A 88 -20.22 4.85 4.61
C VAL A 88 -18.74 4.52 4.42
N GLU A 89 -18.32 3.27 4.65
CA GLU A 89 -16.97 2.79 4.33
C GLU A 89 -16.82 2.46 2.84
N GLU A 90 -17.92 2.10 2.16
CA GLU A 90 -17.95 1.82 0.72
C GLU A 90 -17.45 2.99 -0.15
N TYR A 91 -17.71 4.24 0.22
CA TYR A 91 -17.34 5.38 -0.64
C TYR A 91 -15.82 5.61 -0.72
N ASN A 92 -15.08 5.39 0.37
CA ASN A 92 -13.61 5.51 0.36
C ASN A 92 -12.92 4.20 -0.08
N GLN A 93 -13.54 3.05 0.18
CA GLN A 93 -13.06 1.74 -0.31
C GLN A 93 -13.20 1.62 -1.85
N ALA A 94 -14.25 2.19 -2.43
CA ALA A 94 -14.53 2.10 -3.87
C ALA A 94 -13.63 2.99 -4.76
N LEU A 95 -12.91 3.97 -4.20
CA LEU A 95 -12.04 4.85 -5.03
C LEU A 95 -10.87 4.09 -5.67
N PHE A 96 -10.47 2.94 -5.11
CA PHE A 96 -9.35 2.13 -5.60
C PHE A 96 -9.62 0.63 -5.45
N SER A 97 -10.88 0.18 -5.63
CA SER A 97 -11.16 -1.25 -5.72
C SER A 97 -10.41 -1.84 -6.93
N HIS A 98 -9.39 -2.65 -6.67
CA HIS A 98 -8.63 -3.34 -7.72
C HIS A 98 -8.99 -4.82 -7.70
N ASP A 99 -9.60 -5.30 -8.77
CA ASP A 99 -9.63 -6.74 -9.05
C ASP A 99 -8.22 -7.14 -9.48
N TYR A 100 -7.51 -7.89 -8.63
CA TYR A 100 -6.21 -8.42 -8.99
C TYR A 100 -6.41 -9.60 -9.95
N ASN A 101 -5.84 -9.50 -11.16
CA ASN A 101 -5.79 -10.60 -12.12
C ASN A 101 -4.72 -11.66 -11.77
N PHE A 102 -4.27 -11.67 -10.51
CA PHE A 102 -3.22 -12.53 -9.99
C PHE A 102 -3.54 -12.92 -8.56
N GLU A 103 -3.06 -14.10 -8.16
CA GLU A 103 -3.09 -14.53 -6.77
C GLU A 103 -1.78 -14.10 -6.10
N ILE A 104 -1.91 -13.48 -4.92
CA ILE A 104 -0.76 -13.17 -4.06
C ILE A 104 -0.66 -14.27 -3.02
N ALA A 105 0.51 -14.91 -2.98
CA ALA A 105 0.76 -15.97 -2.02
C ALA A 105 0.66 -15.42 -0.57
N PRO A 106 -0.03 -16.11 0.36
CA PRO A 106 -0.24 -15.62 1.73
C PRO A 106 1.06 -15.26 2.46
N GLU A 107 2.17 -15.93 2.16
CA GLU A 107 3.47 -15.62 2.74
C GLU A 107 4.01 -14.24 2.34
N ILE A 108 3.65 -13.74 1.15
CA ILE A 108 4.02 -12.40 0.70
C ILE A 108 3.23 -11.36 1.49
N ILE A 109 1.95 -11.61 1.75
CA ILE A 109 1.09 -10.72 2.55
C ILE A 109 1.62 -10.65 3.99
N ALA A 110 1.90 -11.81 4.61
CA ALA A 110 2.46 -11.88 5.97
C ALA A 110 3.85 -11.20 6.06
N TRP A 111 4.67 -11.35 5.02
CA TRP A 111 5.95 -10.63 4.94
C TRP A 111 5.75 -9.11 4.84
N CYS A 112 4.80 -8.64 4.03
CA CYS A 112 4.49 -7.22 3.90
C CYS A 112 3.97 -6.63 5.22
N ASP A 113 3.10 -7.36 5.93
CA ASP A 113 2.59 -6.99 7.25
C ASP A 113 3.72 -6.75 8.25
N ALA A 114 4.65 -7.70 8.35
CA ALA A 114 5.86 -7.56 9.18
C ALA A 114 6.76 -6.40 8.72
N ALA A 115 6.91 -6.21 7.40
CA ALA A 115 7.70 -5.14 6.81
C ALA A 115 7.17 -3.74 7.21
N ILE A 116 5.86 -3.52 7.07
CA ILE A 116 5.19 -2.26 7.43
C ILE A 116 5.25 -2.05 8.93
N SER A 117 4.88 -3.05 9.73
CA SER A 117 4.88 -2.98 11.20
C SER A 117 6.26 -2.61 11.75
N SER A 118 7.33 -3.15 11.16
CA SER A 118 8.72 -2.83 11.55
C SER A 118 9.18 -1.41 11.16
N HIS A 119 8.48 -0.75 10.23
CA HIS A 119 8.82 0.59 9.76
C HIS A 119 8.06 1.67 10.54
N THR A 120 6.85 1.36 11.00
CA THR A 120 5.98 2.29 11.71
C THR A 120 6.18 2.33 13.24
N MET A 121 6.97 1.40 13.81
CA MET A 121 7.42 1.41 15.21
C MET A 121 8.71 2.23 15.37
#